data_AF-A0A5J5A608-F1
#
_entry.id   AF-A0A5J5A608-F1
#
_cell.length_a   1.000
_cell.length_b   1.000
_cell.length_c   1.000
_cell.angle_alpha   90.00
_cell.angle_beta   90.00
_cell.angle_gamma   90.00
#
_symmetry.space_group_name_H-M   'P 1'
#
loop_
_entity.id
_entity.type
_entity.pdbx_description
1 polymer ?
#
loop_
_entity_poly.entity_id
_entity_poly.type
_entity_poly.pdbx_seq_one_letter_code
_entity_poly.pdbx_strand_id
1 'polypeptide(L)'
;MVTPRLLIPSRSSTSGMAKYGGLAKLFLEESELGFSQRERQSKDFIKVEYHKFEENTFCSGAAFVSKPGGLEEDDGWIITFVHNEDTNISQVYIIDAKNFTSEPVAKISAAM
;
A
#
# COMPACT_ATOMS: atom_id res chain seq x y z
N MET A 1 40.64 -14.29 13.55
CA MET A 1 39.31 -13.84 14.01
C MET A 1 39.00 -12.55 13.29
N VAL A 2 38.05 -12.57 12.36
CA VAL A 2 37.67 -11.40 11.55
C VAL A 2 36.30 -10.98 12.04
N THR A 3 36.20 -9.81 12.66
CA THR A 3 34.92 -9.24 13.11
C THR A 3 34.26 -8.60 11.88
N PRO A 4 33.07 -9.04 11.45
CA PRO A 4 32.38 -8.37 10.36
C PRO A 4 31.81 -7.06 10.90
N ARG A 5 32.26 -5.93 10.37
CA ARG A 5 31.58 -4.64 10.55
C ARG A 5 30.35 -4.63 9.65
N LEU A 6 29.18 -4.60 10.27
CA LEU A 6 27.95 -4.26 9.58
C LEU A 6 28.05 -2.77 9.18
N LEU A 7 28.09 -2.49 7.88
CA LEU A 7 27.96 -1.13 7.38
C LEU A 7 26.48 -0.75 7.53
N ILE A 8 26.15 -0.08 8.63
CA ILE A 8 24.80 0.45 8.87
C ILE A 8 24.61 1.63 7.91
N PRO A 9 23.65 1.62 6.99
CA PRO A 9 23.31 2.81 6.21
C PRO A 9 22.90 3.91 7.19
N SER A 10 23.52 5.07 7.08
CA SER A 10 23.26 6.22 7.93
C SER A 10 21.92 6.86 7.59
N ARG A 11 20.84 6.30 8.12
CA ARG A 11 19.63 6.97 8.63
C ARG A 11 18.60 5.92 9.00
N SER A 12 18.53 5.55 10.27
CA SER A 12 17.27 5.07 10.84
C SER A 12 16.66 6.22 11.62
N SER A 13 15.43 6.61 11.27
CA SER A 13 14.59 7.38 12.19
C SER A 13 14.67 6.76 13.59
N THR A 14 14.96 7.58 14.60
CA THR A 14 14.96 7.20 16.02
C THR A 14 13.58 6.94 16.59
N SER A 15 12.52 7.09 15.79
CA SER A 15 11.17 6.69 16.16
C SER A 15 11.00 5.21 15.87
N GLY A 16 10.83 4.37 16.88
CA GLY A 16 10.54 2.93 16.75
C GLY A 16 9.17 2.59 16.10
N MET A 17 8.66 3.48 15.23
CA MET A 17 7.42 3.32 14.50
C MET A 17 7.66 2.58 13.18
N ALA A 18 6.79 1.63 12.87
CA ALA A 18 6.78 0.97 11.56
C ALA A 18 6.53 2.01 10.46
N LYS A 19 7.31 1.95 9.39
CA LYS A 19 7.16 2.76 8.19
C LYS A 19 6.67 1.89 7.05
N TYR A 20 5.71 2.38 6.27
CA TYR A 20 5.09 1.62 5.18
C TYR A 20 5.44 2.25 3.84
N GLY A 21 6.24 1.55 3.01
CA GLY A 21 6.69 2.01 1.69
C GLY A 21 5.70 1.79 0.54
N GLY A 22 4.45 1.49 0.85
CA GLY A 22 3.42 1.22 -0.15
C GLY A 22 2.12 0.72 0.46
N LEU A 23 1.15 0.47 -0.40
CA LEU A 23 -0.16 -0.09 -0.06
C LEU A 23 -0.31 -1.49 -0.67
N ALA A 24 -1.08 -2.35 -0.01
CA ALA A 24 -1.47 -3.66 -0.50
C ALA A 24 -3.00 -3.75 -0.56
N LYS A 25 -3.52 -4.22 -1.69
CA LYS A 25 -4.95 -4.49 -1.91
C LYS A 25 -5.15 -6.00 -1.98
N LEU A 26 -5.96 -6.53 -1.08
CA LEU A 26 -6.23 -7.98 -0.99
C LEU A 26 -7.59 -8.25 -1.64
N PHE A 27 -7.63 -9.22 -2.54
CA PHE A 27 -8.87 -9.67 -3.19
C PHE A 27 -9.40 -10.86 -2.41
N LEU A 28 -10.46 -10.62 -1.64
CA LEU A 28 -11.13 -11.63 -0.84
C LEU A 28 -12.37 -12.10 -1.61
N GLU A 29 -12.21 -13.06 -2.50
CA GLU A 29 -13.37 -13.78 -3.00
C GLU A 29 -13.92 -14.63 -1.84
N GLU A 30 -15.22 -14.53 -1.55
CA GLU A 30 -15.89 -15.53 -0.72
C GLU A 30 -15.63 -16.88 -1.39
N SER A 31 -14.79 -17.70 -0.77
CA SER A 31 -14.78 -19.13 -1.08
C SER A 31 -16.23 -19.56 -0.95
N GLU A 32 -16.87 -19.89 -2.07
CA GLU A 32 -18.12 -20.64 -2.01
C GLU A 32 -17.76 -21.94 -1.27
N LEU A 33 -18.01 -21.94 0.04
CA LEU A 33 -18.05 -23.12 0.90
C LEU A 33 -19.27 -23.96 0.51
N GLY A 34 -19.37 -24.30 -0.77
CA GLY A 34 -19.94 -25.54 -1.23
C GLY A 34 -19.02 -26.65 -0.76
N PHE A 35 -19.29 -27.15 0.44
CA PHE A 35 -18.71 -28.39 0.96
C PHE A 35 -19.11 -29.56 0.05
N SER A 36 -18.42 -29.76 -1.07
CA SER A 36 -18.35 -31.08 -1.71
C SER A 36 -17.00 -31.69 -1.36
N GLN A 37 -17.02 -32.59 -0.39
CA GLN A 37 -15.92 -33.50 -0.10
C GLN A 37 -15.46 -34.19 -1.39
N ARG A 38 -14.31 -33.77 -1.94
CA ARG A 38 -13.27 -34.59 -2.59
C ARG A 38 -12.41 -33.67 -3.49
N GLU A 39 -11.11 -33.70 -3.21
CA GLU A 39 -10.02 -33.37 -4.14
C GLU A 39 -9.92 -31.93 -4.67
N ARG A 40 -9.03 -31.13 -4.07
CA ARG A 40 -7.68 -30.85 -4.59
C ARG A 40 -6.95 -29.91 -3.66
N GLN A 41 -5.65 -30.13 -3.51
CA GLN A 41 -4.72 -29.18 -2.91
C GLN A 41 -4.58 -27.94 -3.81
N SER A 42 -5.61 -27.10 -3.91
CA SER A 42 -5.43 -25.71 -4.31
C SER A 42 -5.29 -24.91 -3.02
N LYS A 43 -4.06 -24.48 -2.76
CA LYS A 43 -3.81 -23.53 -1.70
C LYS A 43 -4.46 -22.23 -2.17
N ASP A 44 -5.62 -21.88 -1.61
CA ASP A 44 -6.37 -20.67 -1.92
C ASP A 44 -5.52 -19.45 -1.54
N PHE A 45 -4.67 -19.02 -2.46
CA PHE A 45 -3.85 -17.83 -2.25
C PHE A 45 -4.72 -16.61 -2.50
N ILE A 46 -4.84 -15.75 -1.48
CA ILE A 46 -5.44 -14.42 -1.63
C ILE A 46 -4.63 -13.68 -2.70
N LYS A 47 -5.29 -13.26 -3.79
CA LYS A 47 -4.66 -12.37 -4.77
C LYS A 47 -4.37 -11.04 -4.09
N VAL A 48 -3.17 -10.49 -4.30
CA VAL A 48 -2.76 -9.20 -3.75
C VAL A 48 -2.17 -8.32 -4.85
N GLU A 49 -2.57 -7.06 -4.88
CA GLU A 49 -1.94 -6.01 -5.70
C GLU A 49 -1.21 -5.03 -4.80
N TYR A 50 -0.14 -4.42 -5.31
CA TYR A 50 0.71 -3.49 -4.56
C TYR A 50 0.84 -2.15 -5.28
N HIS A 51 0.69 -1.06 -4.53
CA HIS A 51 1.03 0.29 -4.96
C HIS A 51 2.27 0.72 -4.19
N LYS A 52 3.44 0.62 -4.82
CA LYS A 52 4.73 0.96 -4.20
C LYS A 52 4.99 2.45 -4.32
N PHE A 53 5.51 3.05 -3.26
CA PHE A 53 6.01 4.43 -3.34
C PHE A 53 7.46 4.45 -3.81
N GLU A 54 7.95 5.66 -4.09
CA GLU A 54 9.35 5.92 -4.37
C GLU A 54 10.22 5.56 -3.14
N GLU A 55 11.53 5.45 -3.36
CA GLU A 55 12.48 5.21 -2.27
C GLU A 55 12.36 6.30 -1.19
N ASN A 56 12.58 5.90 0.07
CA ASN A 56 12.45 6.78 1.26
C ASN A 56 11.12 7.54 1.37
N THR A 57 10.06 7.03 0.72
CA THR A 57 8.70 7.56 0.81
C THR A 57 7.82 6.62 1.60
N PHE A 58 7.19 7.13 2.66
CA PHE A 58 6.43 6.32 3.60
C PHE A 58 5.05 6.91 3.87
N CYS A 59 4.04 6.07 4.06
CA CYS A 59 2.70 6.51 4.45
C CYS A 59 2.37 6.22 5.92
N SER A 60 1.37 6.93 6.44
CA SER A 60 0.81 6.72 7.79
C SER A 60 -0.51 5.95 7.80
N GLY A 61 -1.11 5.67 6.65
CA GLY A 61 -2.38 4.96 6.50
C GLY A 61 -3.09 5.29 5.18
N ALA A 62 -4.29 4.73 4.98
CA ALA A 62 -5.10 4.95 3.79
C ALA A 62 -6.60 5.00 4.13
N ALA A 63 -7.36 5.79 3.38
CA ALA A 63 -8.82 5.89 3.47
C ALA A 63 -9.45 5.70 2.08
N PHE A 64 -10.59 5.02 2.00
CA PHE A 64 -11.36 4.89 0.76
C PHE A 64 -12.46 5.95 0.69
N VAL A 65 -12.64 6.53 -0.50
CA VAL A 65 -13.71 7.48 -0.81
C VAL A 65 -14.44 6.98 -2.06
N SER A 66 -15.73 6.65 -1.93
CA SER A 66 -16.55 6.23 -3.06
C SER A 66 -16.77 7.38 -4.05
N LYS A 67 -16.79 7.03 -5.35
CA LYS A 67 -17.23 7.94 -6.42
C LYS A 67 -18.73 8.20 -6.26
N PRO A 68 -19.22 9.43 -6.54
CA PRO A 68 -20.66 9.68 -6.62
C PRO A 68 -21.32 8.73 -7.63
N GLY A 69 -22.30 7.95 -7.16
CA GLY A 69 -22.97 6.94 -7.99
C GLY A 69 -22.14 5.68 -8.27
N GLY A 70 -21.06 5.41 -7.55
CA GLY A 70 -20.32 4.15 -7.62
C GLY A 70 -21.23 2.95 -7.28
N LEU A 71 -21.12 1.89 -8.06
CA LEU A 71 -22.00 0.71 -7.97
C LEU A 71 -21.23 -0.56 -7.58
N GLU A 72 -19.96 -0.63 -7.96
CA GLU A 72 -19.11 -1.79 -7.73
C GLU A 72 -18.14 -1.55 -6.57
N GLU A 73 -17.58 -2.64 -6.03
CA GLU A 73 -16.40 -2.53 -5.18
C GLU A 73 -15.30 -1.75 -5.93
N ASP A 74 -14.54 -0.95 -5.18
CA ASP A 74 -13.47 -0.11 -5.71
C ASP A 74 -13.90 1.01 -6.67
N ASP A 75 -15.20 1.30 -6.83
CA ASP A 75 -15.67 2.52 -7.50
C ASP A 75 -15.39 3.75 -6.64
N GLY A 76 -14.13 4.16 -6.59
CA GLY A 76 -13.67 5.18 -5.67
C GLY A 76 -12.20 5.50 -5.82
N TRP A 77 -11.69 6.18 -4.81
CA TRP A 77 -10.29 6.52 -4.67
C TRP A 77 -9.76 6.07 -3.31
N ILE A 78 -8.48 5.73 -3.29
CA ILE A 78 -7.71 5.57 -2.06
C ILE A 78 -6.93 6.86 -1.82
N ILE A 79 -7.08 7.43 -0.63
CA ILE A 79 -6.38 8.63 -0.18
C ILE A 79 -5.36 8.20 0.88
N THR A 80 -4.10 8.56 0.68
CA THR A 80 -3.01 8.25 1.62
C THR A 80 -2.08 9.44 1.81
N PHE A 81 -1.67 9.69 3.06
CA PHE A 81 -0.65 10.69 3.36
C PHE A 81 0.71 10.03 3.23
N VAL A 82 1.56 10.61 2.39
CA VAL A 82 2.93 10.15 2.15
C VAL A 82 3.93 11.22 2.56
N HIS A 83 5.09 10.80 3.03
CA HIS A 83 6.21 11.67 3.35
C HIS A 83 7.48 11.10 2.73
N ASN A 84 8.15 11.91 1.91
CA ASN A 84 9.44 11.59 1.33
C ASN A 84 10.55 12.21 2.21
N GLU A 85 11.36 11.36 2.84
CA GLU A 85 12.39 11.79 3.80
C GLU A 85 13.67 12.35 3.14
N ASP A 86 13.85 12.12 1.84
CA ASP A 86 14.97 12.68 1.06
C ASP A 86 14.72 14.15 0.75
N THR A 87 13.50 14.48 0.32
CA THR A 87 13.07 15.84 -0.03
C THR A 87 12.45 16.58 1.14
N ASN A 88 12.09 15.86 2.22
CA ASN A 88 11.33 16.37 3.37
C ASN A 88 9.97 16.98 2.96
N ILE A 89 9.34 16.40 1.94
CA ILE A 89 8.03 16.85 1.42
C ILE A 89 6.96 15.85 1.84
N SER A 90 5.87 16.37 2.41
CA SER A 90 4.66 15.61 2.68
C SER A 90 3.62 15.88 1.59
N GLN A 91 2.97 14.83 1.11
CA GLN A 91 1.93 14.91 0.08
C GLN A 91 0.74 14.03 0.45
N VAL A 92 -0.39 14.30 -0.19
CA VAL A 92 -1.56 13.42 -0.24
C VAL A 92 -1.61 12.80 -1.62
N TYR A 93 -1.57 11.48 -1.68
CA TYR A 93 -1.79 10.73 -2.92
C TYR A 93 -3.26 10.34 -3.02
N ILE A 94 -3.84 10.55 -4.20
CA ILE A 94 -5.17 10.09 -4.58
C ILE A 94 -4.98 9.03 -5.67
N ILE A 95 -5.33 7.80 -5.37
CA ILE A 95 -5.13 6.63 -6.23
C ILE A 95 -6.50 6.12 -6.68
N ASP A 96 -6.67 5.82 -7.96
CA ASP A 96 -7.91 5.19 -8.46
C ASP A 96 -7.97 3.73 -8.00
N ALA A 97 -8.99 3.37 -7.22
CA ALA A 97 -9.04 2.05 -6.58
C ALA A 97 -9.22 0.89 -7.58
N LYS A 98 -9.83 1.17 -8.75
CA LYS A 98 -9.90 0.23 -9.88
C LYS A 98 -8.59 0.08 -10.65
N ASN A 99 -7.75 1.11 -10.65
CA ASN A 99 -6.43 1.12 -11.30
C ASN A 99 -5.31 1.19 -10.26
N PHE A 100 -5.40 0.37 -9.21
CA PHE A 100 -4.62 0.48 -7.98
C PHE A 100 -3.10 0.48 -8.19
N THR A 101 -2.59 -0.25 -9.19
CA THR A 101 -1.14 -0.36 -9.47
C THR A 101 -0.59 0.79 -10.31
N SER A 102 -1.45 1.67 -10.84
CA SER A 102 -1.04 2.83 -11.64
C SER A 102 -0.57 3.97 -10.76
N GLU A 103 0.08 4.98 -11.35
CA GLU A 103 0.44 6.22 -10.65
C GLU A 103 -0.81 6.90 -10.03
N PRO A 104 -0.65 7.61 -8.89
CA PRO A 104 -1.72 8.40 -8.32
C PRO A 104 -2.32 9.36 -9.35
N VAL A 105 -3.65 9.42 -9.41
CA VAL A 105 -4.38 10.36 -10.28
C VAL A 105 -4.20 11.82 -9.85
N ALA A 106 -3.81 12.05 -8.59
CA ALA A 106 -3.36 13.34 -8.10
C ALA A 106 -2.36 13.18 -6.95
N LYS A 107 -1.41 14.10 -6.86
CA LYS A 107 -0.47 14.27 -5.74
C LYS A 107 -0.60 15.72 -5.26
N ILE A 108 -1.05 15.93 -4.02
CA ILE A 108 -1.26 17.27 -3.43
C ILE A 108 -0.17 17.50 -2.39
N SER A 109 0.71 18.46 -2.61
CA SER A 109 1.74 18.81 -1.63
C SER A 109 1.14 19.58 -0.45
N ALA A 110 1.53 19.21 0.77
CA ALA A 110 1.25 20.03 1.93
C ALA A 110 2.01 21.36 1.78
N ALA A 111 1.30 22.48 1.89
CA ALA A 111 1.94 23.78 1.96
C ALA A 111 2.69 23.93 3.30
N MET A 112 3.92 24.42 3.24
CA MET A 112 4.68 24.88 4.42
C MET A 112 4.23 26.28 4.83
#